data_AF-A0A2V8T671-F1
#
_entry.id   AF-A0A2V8T671-F1
#
_cell.length_a   1.000
_cell.length_b   1.000
_cell.length_c   1.000
_cell.angle_alpha   90.00
_cell.angle_beta   90.00
_cell.angle_gamma   90.00
#
_symmetry.space_group_name_H-M   'P 1'
#
loop_
_entity.id
_entity.type
_entity.pdbx_description
1 polymer ?
#
loop_
_entity_poly.entity_id
_entity_poly.type
_entity_poly.pdbx_seq_one_letter_code
_entity_poly.pdbx_strand_id
1 'polypeptide(L)'
;MCYSAGPMASPIEVRLDRGEPLSSDRLASLPIFQGIPAAALERTPGAVVLRRFRPGEIICHEGEFGSTAFYLLEGKAEVLIRAPIAHVKTGGAIGNLVWRVKSRLVGGEEIREEDTRRLIPIDAPVDLSRERPVAELSEGALFGEMTCLSFYPRSATVRAKTEVQALEMLRNILQLLQRNPAFKKQLDENYRRRAMDGHLRSVPLFAELSDEFLEFLRDRVELVTIDPFTQDKKKNFIYDEEKATIFRQGDPADALYIVRIGFVKVLRRFPGGEMVLSYLSRGNYFGEMGLLGATARSATCRALDHVELVKIRAEDFRLMLEKFPQIRRSLEKTAAEREEANSRLESTSASVSLDSFLGQGLMQARSLLVLDLDRCTRCDDCVRACADTHDGITRLVREGLRYDRFLVATSCRQCRDPLCMIGCPVGSIRRKESFEIVIEDWCIGCGLCAKQCPYGNINMHPFEVREEDPERAGATKAVVKEKATTCDLCTDQREPACVASCPHEAAWRVEPLSFFQRLSAGRDIREAARARTRAS
;
A
#
# COMPACT_ATOMS: atom_id res chain seq x y z
N MET A 1 -13.54 -35.52 -19.72
CA MET A 1 -14.96 -35.57 -20.12
C MET A 1 -15.52 -34.17 -19.95
N CYS A 2 -16.10 -33.64 -21.03
CA CYS A 2 -16.79 -32.36 -21.09
C CYS A 2 -18.02 -32.31 -20.16
N TYR A 3 -18.63 -31.12 -20.04
CA TYR A 3 -19.87 -30.70 -19.35
C TYR A 3 -19.56 -29.74 -18.19
N SER A 4 -20.16 -28.56 -18.07
CA SER A 4 -21.10 -27.80 -18.91
C SER A 4 -21.10 -26.37 -18.35
N ALA A 5 -21.06 -25.36 -19.24
CA ALA A 5 -21.17 -23.96 -18.84
C ALA A 5 -22.60 -23.68 -18.34
N GLY A 6 -22.78 -23.59 -17.01
CA GLY A 6 -23.95 -22.97 -16.38
C GLY A 6 -23.81 -21.44 -16.41
N PRO A 7 -24.93 -20.69 -16.40
CA PRO A 7 -25.01 -19.34 -16.93
C PRO A 7 -24.02 -18.43 -16.22
N MET A 8 -23.12 -17.82 -16.99
CA MET A 8 -22.47 -16.59 -16.54
C MET A 8 -23.61 -15.67 -16.10
N ALA A 9 -23.59 -15.23 -14.83
CA ALA A 9 -24.14 -13.92 -14.51
C ALA A 9 -23.65 -13.01 -15.64
N SER A 10 -24.59 -12.40 -16.39
CA SER A 10 -24.29 -11.72 -17.65
C SER A 10 -22.97 -10.99 -17.48
N PRO A 11 -21.96 -11.22 -18.34
CA PRO A 11 -20.74 -10.42 -18.24
C PRO A 11 -21.24 -8.99 -18.19
N ILE A 12 -20.88 -8.23 -17.15
CA ILE A 12 -21.09 -6.79 -17.20
C ILE A 12 -20.42 -6.42 -18.52
N GLU A 13 -21.21 -6.10 -19.56
CA GLU A 13 -20.71 -5.66 -20.85
C GLU A 13 -20.16 -4.27 -20.57
N VAL A 14 -18.97 -4.22 -19.96
CA VAL A 14 -18.18 -3.01 -19.86
C VAL A 14 -17.76 -2.73 -21.30
N ARG A 15 -18.48 -1.83 -21.94
CA ARG A 15 -18.06 -1.23 -23.20
C ARG A 15 -17.31 0.04 -22.87
N LEU A 16 -16.37 0.40 -23.72
CA LEU A 16 -15.72 1.69 -23.61
C LEU A 16 -16.69 2.74 -24.16
N ASP A 17 -17.29 3.52 -23.27
CA ASP A 17 -18.33 4.50 -23.62
C ASP A 17 -17.76 5.71 -24.38
N ARG A 18 -16.43 5.85 -24.43
CA ARG A 18 -15.71 6.97 -25.06
C ARG A 18 -14.75 6.43 -26.12
N GLY A 19 -14.98 6.78 -27.39
CA GLY A 19 -14.07 6.46 -28.50
C GLY A 19 -14.80 5.90 -29.73
N GLU A 20 -14.10 5.84 -30.86
CA GLU A 20 -14.62 5.29 -32.11
C GLU A 20 -14.37 3.76 -32.14
N PRO A 21 -15.40 2.91 -32.16
CA PRO A 21 -15.20 1.46 -32.25
C PRO A 21 -14.58 1.09 -33.59
N LEU A 22 -13.62 0.16 -33.58
CA LEU A 22 -12.97 -0.36 -34.79
C LEU A 22 -13.56 -1.71 -35.18
N SER A 23 -13.62 -1.99 -36.48
CA SER A 23 -14.01 -3.31 -36.99
C SER A 23 -12.96 -4.38 -36.64
N SER A 24 -13.40 -5.63 -36.51
CA SER A 24 -12.53 -6.79 -36.24
C SER A 24 -11.43 -6.93 -37.29
N ASP A 25 -11.75 -6.73 -38.57
CA ASP A 25 -10.78 -6.77 -39.67
C ASP A 25 -9.71 -5.69 -39.54
N ARG A 26 -10.12 -4.47 -39.18
CA ARG A 26 -9.18 -3.36 -38.99
C ARG A 26 -8.31 -3.61 -37.76
N LEU A 27 -8.85 -4.14 -36.67
CA LEU A 27 -8.07 -4.53 -35.49
C LEU A 27 -7.05 -5.62 -35.82
N ALA A 28 -7.46 -6.67 -36.53
CA ALA A 28 -6.58 -7.78 -36.91
C ALA A 28 -5.40 -7.35 -37.82
N SER A 29 -5.57 -6.26 -38.58
CA SER A 29 -4.50 -5.70 -39.42
C SER A 29 -3.41 -4.94 -38.63
N LEU A 30 -3.67 -4.57 -37.38
CA LEU A 30 -2.73 -3.77 -36.59
C LEU A 30 -1.58 -4.61 -36.04
N PRO A 31 -0.36 -4.05 -35.93
CA PRO A 31 0.83 -4.77 -35.45
C PRO A 31 0.63 -5.48 -34.11
N ILE A 32 -0.09 -4.85 -33.17
CA ILE A 32 -0.33 -5.41 -31.84
C ILE A 32 -1.22 -6.68 -31.86
N PHE A 33 -2.10 -6.84 -32.85
CA PHE A 33 -3.03 -7.97 -32.95
C PHE A 33 -2.55 -9.05 -33.93
N GLN A 34 -1.34 -8.94 -34.46
CA GLN A 34 -0.78 -9.95 -35.36
C GLN A 34 -0.75 -11.33 -34.68
N GLY A 35 -1.32 -12.33 -35.36
CA GLY A 35 -1.46 -13.70 -34.85
C GLY A 35 -2.71 -13.97 -34.02
N ILE A 36 -3.61 -12.99 -33.84
CA ILE A 36 -4.93 -13.20 -33.23
C ILE A 36 -5.99 -13.36 -34.32
N PRO A 37 -6.76 -14.47 -34.32
CA PRO A 37 -7.85 -14.66 -35.28
C PRO A 37 -8.93 -13.57 -35.14
N ALA A 38 -9.42 -13.01 -36.25
CA ALA A 38 -10.49 -12.01 -36.25
C ALA A 38 -11.74 -12.47 -35.48
N ALA A 39 -12.09 -13.76 -35.59
CA ALA A 39 -13.19 -14.39 -34.86
C ALA A 39 -13.05 -14.33 -33.32
N ALA A 40 -11.84 -14.16 -32.78
CA ALA A 40 -11.63 -13.96 -31.35
C ALA A 40 -11.91 -12.51 -30.92
N LEU A 41 -11.68 -11.53 -31.81
CA LEU A 41 -11.94 -10.11 -31.59
C LEU A 41 -13.44 -9.77 -31.75
N GLU A 42 -14.12 -10.46 -32.66
CA GLU A 42 -15.58 -10.34 -32.87
C GLU A 42 -16.42 -10.73 -31.65
N ARG A 43 -15.89 -11.61 -30.79
CA ARG A 43 -16.55 -12.05 -29.56
C ARG A 43 -16.56 -10.99 -28.45
N THR A 44 -15.88 -9.86 -28.67
CA THR A 44 -15.72 -8.78 -27.68
C THR A 44 -15.91 -7.41 -28.35
N PRO A 45 -17.10 -7.11 -28.92
CA PRO A 45 -17.35 -5.83 -29.58
C PRO A 45 -17.30 -4.67 -28.58
N GLY A 46 -16.67 -3.55 -28.96
CA GLY A 46 -16.53 -2.37 -28.11
C GLY A 46 -15.50 -2.49 -26.98
N ALA A 47 -14.74 -3.59 -26.94
CA ALA A 47 -13.65 -3.78 -25.97
C ALA A 47 -12.34 -3.09 -26.39
N VAL A 48 -12.27 -2.61 -27.64
CA VAL A 48 -11.20 -1.76 -28.16
C VAL A 48 -11.84 -0.57 -28.89
N VAL A 49 -11.42 0.64 -28.57
CA VAL A 49 -11.89 1.87 -29.21
C VAL A 49 -10.71 2.76 -29.56
N LEU A 50 -10.84 3.51 -30.65
CA LEU A 50 -9.89 4.54 -31.06
C LEU A 50 -10.19 5.84 -30.30
N ARG A 51 -9.19 6.36 -29.60
CA ARG A 51 -9.19 7.65 -28.93
C ARG A 51 -8.25 8.60 -29.66
N ARG A 52 -8.66 9.87 -29.78
CA ARG A 52 -7.82 10.95 -30.33
C ARG A 52 -7.64 11.99 -29.25
N PHE A 53 -6.41 12.40 -29.03
CA PHE A 53 -6.02 13.38 -28.02
C PHE A 53 -5.30 14.55 -28.67
N ARG A 54 -5.64 15.75 -28.23
CA ARG A 54 -4.97 16.98 -28.70
C ARG A 54 -3.65 17.19 -27.96
N PRO A 55 -2.68 17.93 -28.53
CA PRO A 55 -1.48 18.33 -27.79
C PRO A 55 -1.82 18.98 -26.45
N GLY A 56 -1.19 18.51 -25.38
CA GLY A 56 -1.40 18.95 -24.00
C GLY A 56 -2.51 18.20 -23.24
N GLU A 57 -3.33 17.39 -23.92
CA GLU A 57 -4.41 16.62 -23.27
C GLU A 57 -3.85 15.45 -22.47
N ILE A 58 -4.42 15.19 -21.30
CA ILE A 58 -4.01 14.10 -20.42
C ILE A 58 -4.76 12.84 -20.81
N ILE A 59 -4.02 11.76 -21.08
CA ILE A 59 -4.56 10.47 -21.46
C ILE A 59 -4.95 9.65 -20.21
N CYS A 60 -4.12 9.71 -19.17
CA CYS A 60 -4.44 9.17 -17.84
C CYS A 60 -3.62 9.90 -16.76
N HIS A 61 -4.13 9.92 -15.54
CA HIS A 61 -3.44 10.51 -14.39
C HIS A 61 -2.81 9.44 -13.51
N GLU A 62 -1.65 9.77 -12.93
CA GLU A 62 -1.06 8.99 -11.85
C GLU A 62 -2.04 8.84 -10.68
N GLY A 63 -2.09 7.65 -10.08
CA GLY A 63 -3.01 7.35 -8.98
C GLY A 63 -4.40 6.89 -9.43
N GLU A 64 -4.77 7.05 -10.71
CA GLU A 64 -6.06 6.57 -11.21
C GLU A 64 -6.11 5.05 -11.24
N PHE A 65 -7.23 4.48 -10.79
CA PHE A 65 -7.53 3.09 -11.05
C PHE A 65 -8.19 2.97 -12.43
N GLY A 66 -7.69 2.07 -13.26
CA GLY A 66 -8.14 1.87 -14.63
C GLY A 66 -8.20 0.40 -15.01
N SER A 67 -9.23 0.02 -15.75
CA SER A 67 -9.41 -1.32 -16.31
C SER A 67 -9.02 -1.39 -17.80
N THR A 68 -8.40 -0.33 -18.31
CA THR A 68 -8.00 -0.16 -19.71
C THR A 68 -6.51 0.04 -19.90
N ALA A 69 -5.98 -0.40 -21.03
CA ALA A 69 -4.63 -0.13 -21.50
C ALA A 69 -4.69 0.67 -22.81
N PHE A 70 -3.62 1.39 -23.12
CA PHE A 70 -3.53 2.25 -24.29
C PHE A 70 -2.39 1.81 -25.20
N TYR A 71 -2.63 1.78 -26.51
CA TYR A 71 -1.61 1.51 -27.53
C TYR A 71 -1.52 2.66 -28.52
N LEU A 72 -0.37 3.32 -28.64
CA LEU A 72 -0.18 4.45 -29.56
C LEU A 72 -0.11 3.95 -31.01
N LEU A 73 -1.02 4.44 -31.84
CA LEU A 73 -0.97 4.27 -33.29
C LEU A 73 -0.20 5.39 -33.97
N GLU A 74 -0.42 6.63 -33.54
CA GLU A 74 0.24 7.80 -34.13
C GLU A 74 0.49 8.86 -33.06
N GLY A 75 1.53 9.66 -33.27
CA GLY A 75 1.90 10.76 -32.39
C GLY A 75 2.87 10.39 -31.28
N LYS A 76 3.12 11.37 -30.41
CA LYS A 76 4.04 11.26 -29.28
C LYS A 76 3.35 11.68 -27.99
N ALA A 77 3.58 10.92 -26.93
CA ALA A 77 3.13 11.25 -25.59
C ALA A 77 4.32 11.36 -24.64
N GLU A 78 4.21 12.18 -23.61
CA GLU A 78 5.21 12.30 -22.55
C GLU A 78 4.69 11.73 -21.24
N VAL A 79 5.59 11.10 -20.48
CA VAL A 79 5.28 10.47 -19.19
C VAL A 79 5.77 11.37 -18.07
N LEU A 80 4.86 11.77 -17.19
CA LEU A 80 5.08 12.69 -16.07
C LEU A 80 4.83 11.93 -14.77
N ILE A 81 5.75 12.01 -13.81
CA ILE A 81 5.58 11.44 -12.47
C ILE A 81 5.51 12.59 -11.47
N ARG A 82 4.52 12.61 -10.58
CA ARG A 82 4.40 13.60 -9.52
C ARG A 82 5.45 13.33 -8.45
N ALA A 83 6.28 14.34 -8.19
CA ALA A 83 7.22 14.35 -7.08
C ALA A 83 6.47 14.50 -5.74
N PRO A 84 6.75 13.67 -4.72
CA PRO A 84 6.62 14.13 -3.34
C PRO A 84 7.74 15.15 -3.03
N ILE A 85 7.43 16.14 -2.20
CA ILE A 85 8.32 17.25 -1.83
C ILE A 85 9.58 16.71 -1.13
N ALA A 86 10.74 17.18 -1.55
CA ALA A 86 12.04 16.83 -0.98
C ALA A 86 12.20 17.26 0.49
N HIS A 87 12.90 16.43 1.25
CA HIS A 87 13.35 16.68 2.62
C HIS A 87 14.02 18.06 2.79
N VAL A 88 13.55 18.85 3.76
CA VAL A 88 14.33 19.93 4.35
C VAL A 88 15.48 19.30 5.15
N LYS A 89 16.71 19.64 4.74
CA LYS A 89 17.95 19.34 5.45
C LYS A 89 17.81 19.75 6.92
N THR A 90 18.01 18.80 7.83
CA THR A 90 18.39 19.10 9.22
C THR A 90 19.81 19.67 9.23
N GLY A 91 19.91 20.96 8.96
CA GLY A 91 21.12 21.75 9.21
C GLY A 91 21.02 22.39 10.59
N GLY A 92 21.83 21.91 11.53
CA GLY A 92 22.05 22.61 12.78
C GLY A 92 22.77 23.95 12.55
N ALA A 93 22.37 24.92 13.36
CA ALA A 93 23.18 26.03 13.89
C ALA A 93 23.48 27.28 13.03
N ILE A 94 22.98 28.41 13.57
CA ILE A 94 23.59 29.76 13.65
C ILE A 94 23.43 30.71 12.45
N GLY A 95 22.81 31.88 12.70
CA GLY A 95 23.18 33.14 12.04
C GLY A 95 22.03 34.00 11.53
N ASN A 96 21.90 35.21 12.08
CA ASN A 96 20.98 36.29 11.70
C ASN A 96 21.02 36.69 10.20
N LEU A 97 19.93 37.30 9.69
CA LEU A 97 19.87 38.64 9.05
C LEU A 97 18.90 38.75 7.83
N VAL A 98 17.77 39.45 8.06
CA VAL A 98 17.05 40.45 7.24
C VAL A 98 17.17 40.45 5.69
N TRP A 99 16.05 40.30 4.96
CA TRP A 99 15.51 41.38 4.08
C TRP A 99 14.04 41.21 3.65
N ARG A 100 13.29 42.32 3.72
CA ARG A 100 11.92 42.54 3.23
C ARG A 100 11.98 43.07 1.78
N VAL A 101 11.22 42.51 0.85
CA VAL A 101 10.66 43.27 -0.29
C VAL A 101 9.23 42.84 -0.59
N LYS A 102 8.35 43.84 -0.68
CA LYS A 102 6.97 43.74 -1.17
C LYS A 102 6.93 44.00 -2.67
N SER A 103 6.14 43.20 -3.40
CA SER A 103 5.39 43.63 -4.60
C SER A 103 4.24 42.64 -4.85
N ARG A 104 3.03 42.94 -4.38
CA ARG A 104 1.89 43.49 -5.15
C ARG A 104 1.27 42.53 -6.19
N LEU A 105 0.27 41.79 -5.71
CA LEU A 105 -1.06 41.49 -6.28
C LEU A 105 -1.23 41.43 -7.81
N VAL A 106 -1.44 40.21 -8.32
CA VAL A 106 -2.50 39.88 -9.29
C VAL A 106 -3.12 38.55 -8.83
N GLY A 107 -4.45 38.48 -8.86
CA GLY A 107 -5.26 37.44 -8.23
C GLY A 107 -5.11 36.05 -8.84
N GLY A 108 -5.15 35.07 -7.94
CA GLY A 108 -5.30 33.64 -8.18
C GLY A 108 -5.43 33.00 -6.80
N GLU A 109 -6.50 32.26 -6.57
CA GLU A 109 -6.88 31.70 -5.27
C GLU A 109 -5.72 30.90 -4.65
N GLU A 110 -5.32 31.32 -3.44
CA GLU A 110 -4.30 30.68 -2.63
C GLU A 110 -4.83 29.33 -2.10
N ILE A 111 -4.31 28.22 -2.63
CA ILE A 111 -4.39 26.92 -1.96
C ILE A 111 -3.34 26.94 -0.84
N ARG A 112 -3.82 27.01 0.41
CA ARG A 112 -3.01 26.98 1.63
C ARG A 112 -2.22 25.67 1.74
N GLU A 113 -0.90 25.79 1.89
CA GLU A 113 -0.01 24.77 2.44
C GLU A 113 -0.21 24.68 3.96
N GLU A 114 -0.53 23.48 4.46
CA GLU A 114 -0.10 22.97 5.77
C GLU A 114 -0.49 21.48 5.86
N ASP A 115 0.41 20.58 5.44
CA ASP A 115 0.34 19.18 5.89
C ASP A 115 1.74 18.72 6.31
N THR A 116 2.02 18.87 7.61
CA THR A 116 3.25 18.41 8.27
C THR A 116 3.18 16.94 8.71
N ARG A 117 2.22 16.15 8.21
CA ARG A 117 2.09 14.72 8.55
C ARG A 117 3.10 13.90 7.74
N ARG A 118 4.12 13.37 8.42
CA ARG A 118 5.01 12.32 7.86
C ARG A 118 4.24 11.00 7.78
N LEU A 119 3.71 10.71 6.59
CA LEU A 119 2.99 9.49 6.25
C LEU A 119 3.93 8.56 5.47
N ILE A 120 3.81 7.24 5.67
CA ILE A 120 4.38 6.26 4.73
C ILE A 120 3.44 6.25 3.51
N PRO A 121 3.86 6.75 2.33
CA PRO A 121 3.04 6.64 1.13
C PRO A 121 2.97 5.17 0.74
N ILE A 122 1.78 4.70 0.35
CA ILE A 122 1.58 3.33 -0.13
C ILE A 122 2.30 3.11 -1.48
N ASP A 123 2.53 4.18 -2.28
CA ASP A 123 2.87 4.02 -3.71
C ASP A 123 3.94 4.94 -4.37
N ALA A 124 4.59 5.88 -3.68
CA ALA A 124 5.43 6.89 -4.36
C ALA A 124 6.94 6.54 -4.39
N PRO A 125 7.64 6.58 -5.55
CA PRO A 125 9.10 6.55 -5.60
C PRO A 125 9.68 7.90 -5.18
N VAL A 126 10.77 7.83 -4.42
CA VAL A 126 11.58 8.96 -3.96
C VAL A 126 12.51 9.40 -5.10
N ASP A 127 12.66 10.72 -5.23
CA ASP A 127 13.57 11.46 -6.11
C ASP A 127 13.26 11.54 -7.62
N LEU A 128 12.34 12.45 -7.99
CA LEU A 128 12.37 13.14 -9.29
C LEU A 128 11.85 14.58 -9.13
N SER A 129 12.49 15.55 -9.80
CA SER A 129 12.07 16.96 -9.82
C SER A 129 10.70 17.15 -10.50
N ARG A 130 9.84 18.03 -9.95
CA ARG A 130 8.49 18.38 -10.44
C ARG A 130 8.44 18.55 -11.98
N GLU A 131 7.42 17.92 -12.58
CA GLU A 131 7.00 18.06 -13.99
C GLU A 131 8.08 17.85 -15.05
N ARG A 132 9.14 17.08 -14.76
CA ARG A 132 10.03 16.63 -15.84
C ARG A 132 9.44 15.41 -16.55
N PRO A 133 9.32 15.44 -17.89
CA PRO A 133 9.00 14.23 -18.64
C PRO A 133 10.09 13.20 -18.39
N VAL A 134 9.71 12.07 -17.80
CA VAL A 134 10.60 10.97 -17.43
C VAL A 134 10.87 10.07 -18.64
N ALA A 135 9.95 10.05 -19.60
CA ALA A 135 10.07 9.33 -20.86
C ALA A 135 9.19 9.95 -21.95
N GLU A 136 9.56 9.72 -23.21
CA GLU A 136 8.71 9.98 -24.39
C GLU A 136 8.26 8.63 -24.97
N LEU A 137 6.95 8.49 -25.19
CA LEU A 137 6.33 7.36 -25.86
C LEU A 137 6.07 7.74 -27.32
N SER A 138 6.45 6.84 -28.23
CA SER A 138 6.22 6.94 -29.66
C SER A 138 5.23 5.88 -30.15
N GLU A 139 4.89 5.94 -31.44
CA GLU A 139 4.12 4.92 -32.14
C GLU A 139 4.58 3.49 -31.79
N GLY A 140 3.61 2.61 -31.56
CA GLY A 140 3.83 1.22 -31.15
C GLY A 140 3.99 1.02 -29.64
N ALA A 141 4.04 2.09 -28.83
CA ALA A 141 4.14 1.96 -27.38
C ALA A 141 2.79 1.56 -26.76
N LEU A 142 2.82 0.50 -25.96
CA LEU A 142 1.73 0.10 -25.05
C LEU A 142 1.98 0.70 -23.66
N PHE A 143 0.96 1.24 -23.01
CA PHE A 143 1.04 1.74 -21.63
C PHE A 143 -0.30 1.57 -20.88
N GLY A 144 -0.25 1.54 -19.55
CA GLY A 144 -1.43 1.27 -18.72
C GLY A 144 -1.81 -0.22 -18.60
N GLU A 145 -1.03 -1.09 -19.22
CA GLU A 145 -1.05 -2.54 -19.07
C GLU A 145 -0.87 -2.97 -17.62
N MET A 146 -0.07 -2.22 -16.84
CA MET A 146 0.22 -2.52 -15.45
C MET A 146 -1.06 -2.47 -14.62
N THR A 147 -1.75 -1.34 -14.64
CA THR A 147 -3.02 -1.13 -13.92
C THR A 147 -4.07 -2.16 -14.33
N CYS A 148 -4.11 -2.52 -15.61
CA CYS A 148 -4.94 -3.60 -16.09
C CYS A 148 -4.61 -4.95 -15.47
N LEU A 149 -3.34 -5.33 -15.36
CA LEU A 149 -2.93 -6.69 -15.00
C LEU A 149 -2.70 -6.90 -13.50
N SER A 150 -2.08 -5.93 -12.84
CA SER A 150 -1.70 -6.00 -11.43
C SER A 150 -2.67 -5.27 -10.50
N PHE A 151 -3.76 -4.69 -11.04
CA PHE A 151 -4.77 -3.92 -10.30
C PHE A 151 -4.23 -2.70 -9.55
N TYR A 152 -3.02 -2.28 -9.91
CA TYR A 152 -2.33 -1.16 -9.29
C TYR A 152 -2.75 0.17 -9.94
N PRO A 153 -2.87 1.29 -9.20
CA PRO A 153 -3.18 2.58 -9.82
C PRO A 153 -2.13 2.96 -10.88
N ARG A 154 -2.47 3.86 -11.81
CA ARG A 154 -1.55 4.34 -12.83
C ARG A 154 -0.28 4.88 -12.17
N SER A 155 0.88 4.38 -12.60
CA SER A 155 2.18 4.73 -12.03
C SER A 155 2.73 6.07 -12.48
N ALA A 156 2.11 6.69 -13.49
CA ALA A 156 2.50 7.97 -14.04
C ALA A 156 1.31 8.63 -14.75
N THR A 157 1.38 9.95 -14.87
CA THR A 157 0.50 10.74 -15.72
C THR A 157 1.04 10.70 -17.14
N VAL A 158 0.19 10.46 -18.14
CA VAL A 158 0.61 10.47 -19.56
C VAL A 158 -0.10 11.60 -20.27
N ARG A 159 0.67 12.48 -20.93
CA ARG A 159 0.16 13.66 -21.65
C ARG A 159 0.52 13.58 -23.12
N ALA A 160 -0.42 13.90 -24.00
CA ALA A 160 -0.15 13.98 -25.44
C ALA A 160 0.77 15.17 -25.75
N LYS A 161 1.91 14.92 -26.41
CA LYS A 161 2.87 15.97 -26.81
C LYS A 161 2.55 16.49 -28.21
N THR A 162 2.11 15.61 -29.10
CA THR A 162 1.52 15.94 -30.40
C THR A 162 0.05 15.58 -30.41
N GLU A 163 -0.62 15.70 -31.55
CA GLU A 163 -1.86 14.97 -31.77
C GLU A 163 -1.55 13.47 -31.66
N VAL A 164 -2.30 12.76 -30.83
CA VAL A 164 -2.09 11.35 -30.53
C VAL A 164 -3.34 10.56 -30.88
N GLN A 165 -3.15 9.50 -31.66
CA GLN A 165 -4.17 8.47 -31.87
C GLN A 165 -3.77 7.22 -31.09
N ALA A 166 -4.63 6.77 -30.19
CA ALA A 166 -4.37 5.60 -29.35
C ALA A 166 -5.57 4.66 -29.31
N LEU A 167 -5.30 3.35 -29.31
CA LEU A 167 -6.31 2.36 -28.99
C LEU A 167 -6.44 2.25 -27.48
N GLU A 168 -7.63 2.47 -26.95
CA GLU A 168 -7.98 2.10 -25.58
C GLU A 168 -8.59 0.71 -25.59
N MET A 169 -8.08 -0.22 -24.79
CA MET A 169 -8.50 -1.62 -24.77
C MET A 169 -8.72 -2.12 -23.34
N LEU A 170 -9.74 -2.96 -23.17
CA LEU A 170 -10.07 -3.57 -21.88
C LEU A 170 -9.13 -4.73 -21.51
N ARG A 171 -9.09 -5.05 -20.21
CA ARG A 171 -8.30 -6.16 -19.63
C ARG A 171 -8.45 -7.49 -20.37
N ASN A 172 -9.65 -7.87 -20.78
CA ASN A 172 -9.92 -9.15 -21.47
C ASN A 172 -9.18 -9.23 -22.82
N ILE A 173 -9.04 -8.11 -23.52
CA ILE A 173 -8.26 -8.03 -24.77
C ILE A 173 -6.78 -8.19 -24.47
N LEU A 174 -6.29 -7.55 -23.42
CA LEU A 174 -4.90 -7.68 -22.98
C LEU A 174 -4.54 -9.13 -22.59
N GLN A 175 -5.46 -9.83 -21.91
CA GLN A 175 -5.32 -11.25 -21.58
C GLN A 175 -5.34 -12.15 -22.81
N LEU A 176 -6.14 -11.79 -23.84
CA LEU A 176 -6.13 -12.48 -25.12
C LEU A 176 -4.78 -12.32 -25.83
N LEU A 177 -4.22 -11.11 -25.82
CA LEU A 177 -2.90 -10.79 -26.38
C LEU A 177 -1.78 -11.61 -25.73
N GLN A 178 -1.83 -11.83 -24.40
CA GLN A 178 -0.85 -12.67 -23.69
C GLN A 178 -0.86 -14.15 -24.06
N ARG A 179 -1.89 -14.65 -24.75
CA ARG A 179 -1.90 -16.04 -25.25
C ARG A 179 -0.91 -16.24 -26.38
N ASN A 180 -0.49 -15.17 -27.07
CA ASN A 180 0.58 -15.24 -28.06
C ASN A 180 1.95 -15.19 -27.33
N PRO A 181 2.79 -16.25 -27.44
CA PRO A 181 4.08 -16.31 -26.75
C PRO A 181 5.05 -15.19 -27.14
N ALA A 182 5.03 -14.73 -28.40
CA ALA A 182 5.89 -13.65 -28.87
C ALA A 182 5.50 -12.31 -28.24
N PHE A 183 4.20 -12.03 -28.20
CA PHE A 183 3.67 -10.82 -27.57
C PHE A 183 3.88 -10.85 -26.05
N LYS A 184 3.66 -11.99 -25.40
CA LYS A 184 3.94 -12.16 -23.98
C LYS A 184 5.42 -11.88 -23.67
N LYS A 185 6.33 -12.41 -24.46
CA LYS A 185 7.78 -12.16 -24.30
C LYS A 185 8.11 -10.67 -24.47
N GLN A 186 7.58 -10.02 -25.50
CA GLN A 186 7.79 -8.59 -25.74
C GLN A 186 7.18 -7.71 -24.64
N LEU A 187 6.01 -8.09 -24.12
CA LEU A 187 5.35 -7.42 -22.99
C LEU A 187 6.17 -7.57 -21.71
N ASP A 188 6.61 -8.80 -21.40
CA ASP A 188 7.45 -9.10 -20.24
C ASP A 188 8.81 -8.39 -20.33
N GLU A 189 9.42 -8.29 -21.52
CA GLU A 189 10.68 -7.56 -21.76
C GLU A 189 10.51 -6.06 -21.59
N ASN A 190 9.46 -5.46 -22.18
CA ASN A 190 9.16 -4.04 -22.01
C ASN A 190 8.81 -3.71 -20.55
N TYR A 191 8.08 -4.61 -19.89
CA TYR A 191 7.77 -4.52 -18.47
C TYR A 191 9.04 -4.55 -17.62
N ARG A 192 9.94 -5.50 -17.87
CA ARG A 192 11.26 -5.57 -17.21
C ARG A 192 12.08 -4.31 -17.45
N ARG A 193 12.17 -3.84 -18.69
CA ARG A 193 12.95 -2.65 -19.05
C ARG A 193 12.48 -1.41 -18.29
N ARG A 194 11.17 -1.11 -18.36
CA ARG A 194 10.58 0.06 -17.69
C ARG A 194 10.57 -0.07 -16.17
N ALA A 195 10.31 -1.28 -15.66
CA ALA A 195 10.35 -1.56 -14.23
C ALA A 195 11.76 -1.37 -13.66
N MET A 196 12.82 -1.78 -14.37
CA MET A 196 14.19 -1.73 -13.88
C MET A 196 14.82 -0.33 -13.95
N ASP A 197 14.56 0.43 -15.02
CA ASP A 197 15.15 1.76 -15.21
C ASP A 197 14.69 2.77 -14.15
N GLY A 198 13.41 2.71 -13.75
CA GLY A 198 12.86 3.57 -12.71
C GLY A 198 13.02 3.04 -11.28
N HIS A 199 12.97 1.71 -11.08
CA HIS A 199 12.87 1.16 -9.73
C HIS A 199 14.23 0.89 -9.07
N LEU A 200 15.22 0.34 -9.79
CA LEU A 200 16.51 0.03 -9.16
C LEU A 200 17.19 1.31 -8.67
N ARG A 201 17.12 2.40 -9.44
CA ARG A 201 17.63 3.71 -9.00
C ARG A 201 16.87 4.32 -7.84
N SER A 202 15.57 4.04 -7.71
CA SER A 202 14.73 4.56 -6.61
C SER A 202 15.06 3.95 -5.25
N VAL A 203 15.83 2.86 -5.22
CA VAL A 203 16.26 2.23 -3.97
C VAL A 203 17.60 2.84 -3.58
N PRO A 204 17.71 3.49 -2.40
CA PRO A 204 18.95 4.16 -1.97
C PRO A 204 20.18 3.26 -2.00
N LEU A 205 20.01 1.97 -1.79
CA LEU A 205 21.07 0.96 -1.83
C LEU A 205 21.74 0.83 -3.21
N PHE A 206 20.99 1.05 -4.28
CA PHE A 206 21.42 0.82 -5.67
C PHE A 206 21.67 2.12 -6.43
N ALA A 207 21.43 3.28 -5.81
CA ALA A 207 21.70 4.59 -6.39
C ALA A 207 23.20 4.79 -6.73
N GLU A 208 24.08 4.09 -6.03
CA GLU A 208 25.55 4.17 -6.21
C GLU A 208 26.12 3.13 -7.18
N LEU A 209 25.27 2.28 -7.79
CA LEU A 209 25.74 1.34 -8.80
C LEU A 209 26.12 2.07 -10.09
N SER A 210 27.18 1.60 -10.75
CA SER A 210 27.52 2.08 -12.10
C SER A 210 26.46 1.62 -13.10
N ASP A 211 26.28 2.41 -14.16
CA ASP A 211 25.29 2.12 -15.20
C ASP A 211 25.58 0.75 -15.88
N GLU A 212 26.85 0.39 -16.04
CA GLU A 212 27.25 -0.91 -16.59
C GLU A 212 26.85 -2.08 -15.69
N PHE A 213 26.91 -1.88 -14.37
CA PHE A 213 26.52 -2.94 -13.42
C PHE A 213 25.00 -3.04 -13.27
N LEU A 214 24.27 -1.91 -13.37
CA LEU A 214 22.82 -1.92 -13.45
C LEU A 214 22.33 -2.69 -14.68
N GLU A 215 23.00 -2.51 -15.82
CA GLU A 215 22.70 -3.24 -17.05
C GLU A 215 23.03 -4.74 -16.89
N PHE A 216 24.16 -5.07 -16.26
CA PHE A 216 24.49 -6.46 -15.91
C PHE A 216 23.44 -7.13 -15.01
N LEU A 217 22.94 -6.42 -13.99
CA LEU A 217 21.88 -6.94 -13.13
C LEU A 217 20.56 -7.08 -13.89
N ARG A 218 20.22 -6.13 -14.78
CA ARG A 218 18.97 -6.12 -15.55
C ARG A 218 18.72 -7.42 -16.30
N ASP A 219 19.77 -8.03 -16.87
CA ASP A 219 19.64 -9.26 -17.66
C ASP A 219 19.56 -10.53 -16.80
N ARG A 220 19.89 -10.45 -15.51
CA ARG A 220 20.00 -11.61 -14.61
C ARG A 220 18.96 -11.64 -13.49
N VAL A 221 18.37 -10.49 -13.17
CA VAL A 221 17.32 -10.41 -12.16
C VAL A 221 16.04 -11.12 -12.62
N GLU A 222 15.42 -11.81 -11.68
CA GLU A 222 14.17 -12.52 -11.90
C GLU A 222 13.02 -11.70 -11.30
N LEU A 223 11.98 -11.42 -12.10
CA LEU A 223 10.75 -10.82 -11.59
C LEU A 223 9.84 -11.92 -11.05
N VAL A 224 9.56 -11.86 -9.76
CA VAL A 224 8.69 -12.82 -9.07
C VAL A 224 7.38 -12.13 -8.72
N THR A 225 6.27 -12.66 -9.22
CA THR A 225 4.92 -12.17 -8.91
C THR A 225 4.22 -13.16 -7.97
N ILE A 226 3.66 -12.64 -6.88
CA ILE A 226 2.95 -13.41 -5.87
C ILE A 226 1.56 -12.83 -5.70
N ASP A 227 0.55 -13.64 -5.96
CA ASP A 227 -0.85 -13.32 -5.66
C ASP A 227 -1.33 -14.19 -4.50
N PRO A 228 -1.55 -13.60 -3.30
CA PRO A 228 -1.95 -14.35 -2.12
C PRO A 228 -3.44 -14.70 -2.12
N PHE A 229 -4.23 -14.27 -3.12
CA PHE A 229 -5.67 -14.52 -3.12
C PHE A 229 -6.07 -15.69 -3.99
N THR A 230 -7.08 -16.43 -3.53
CA THR A 230 -7.73 -17.53 -4.26
C THR A 230 -9.23 -17.33 -4.26
N GLN A 231 -9.92 -17.90 -5.26
CA GLN A 231 -11.38 -17.85 -5.32
C GLN A 231 -11.99 -19.09 -4.67
N ASP A 232 -12.94 -18.88 -3.76
CA ASP A 232 -13.76 -19.96 -3.21
C ASP A 232 -14.81 -20.45 -4.21
N LYS A 233 -15.57 -21.49 -3.84
CA LYS A 233 -16.66 -22.04 -4.67
C LYS A 233 -17.77 -21.01 -4.98
N LYS A 234 -17.85 -19.92 -4.22
CA LYS A 234 -18.82 -18.82 -4.38
C LYS A 234 -18.19 -17.59 -5.07
N LYS A 235 -16.95 -17.69 -5.58
CA LYS A 235 -16.17 -16.62 -6.22
C LYS A 235 -15.75 -15.46 -5.29
N ASN A 236 -15.72 -15.67 -3.98
CA ASN A 236 -15.11 -14.71 -3.06
C ASN A 236 -13.59 -14.86 -3.07
N PHE A 237 -12.87 -13.74 -2.99
CA PHE A 237 -11.42 -13.76 -2.80
C PHE A 237 -11.07 -14.08 -1.34
N ILE A 238 -10.29 -15.13 -1.14
CA ILE A 238 -9.80 -15.60 0.16
C ILE A 238 -8.27 -15.55 0.15
N TYR A 239 -7.70 -15.05 1.23
CA TYR A 239 -6.25 -15.03 1.43
C TYR A 239 -5.71 -16.44 1.73
N ASP A 240 -4.70 -16.86 0.97
CA ASP A 240 -4.05 -18.17 1.03
C ASP A 240 -2.60 -17.98 1.52
N GLU A 241 -2.33 -18.39 2.76
CA GLU A 241 -1.03 -18.23 3.41
C GLU A 241 0.11 -18.97 2.70
N GLU A 242 -0.18 -20.09 2.06
CA GLU A 242 0.83 -20.89 1.36
C GLU A 242 1.25 -20.17 0.09
N LYS A 243 0.30 -19.64 -0.69
CA LYS A 243 0.60 -18.81 -1.87
C LYS A 243 1.26 -17.49 -1.51
N ALA A 244 0.88 -16.91 -0.37
CA ALA A 244 1.47 -15.68 0.11
C ALA A 244 2.95 -15.84 0.50
N THR A 245 3.41 -17.04 0.85
CA THR A 245 4.75 -17.22 1.43
C THR A 245 5.86 -17.11 0.39
N ILE A 246 6.79 -16.15 0.60
CA ILE A 246 7.98 -15.94 -0.24
C ILE A 246 9.11 -16.88 0.18
N PHE A 247 9.39 -16.94 1.49
CA PHE A 247 10.28 -17.90 2.12
C PHE A 247 9.95 -18.00 3.61
N ARG A 248 10.36 -19.10 4.25
CA ARG A 248 10.15 -19.36 5.68
C ARG A 248 11.42 -19.13 6.48
N GLN A 249 11.24 -18.79 7.75
CA GLN A 249 12.32 -18.81 8.73
C GLN A 249 12.99 -20.19 8.75
N GLY A 250 14.32 -20.21 8.74
CA GLY A 250 15.13 -21.42 8.71
C GLY A 250 15.46 -21.94 7.30
N ASP A 251 14.76 -21.47 6.25
CA ASP A 251 15.08 -21.83 4.87
C ASP A 251 16.50 -21.36 4.51
N PRO A 252 17.19 -22.01 3.54
CA PRO A 252 18.47 -21.51 3.05
C PRO A 252 18.32 -20.16 2.34
N ALA A 253 19.26 -19.26 2.56
CA ALA A 253 19.30 -17.95 1.93
C ALA A 253 19.91 -18.04 0.52
N ASP A 254 19.04 -18.05 -0.49
CA ASP A 254 19.37 -18.23 -1.91
C ASP A 254 19.35 -16.91 -2.72
N ALA A 255 18.71 -15.87 -2.20
CA ALA A 255 18.48 -14.62 -2.92
C ALA A 255 18.14 -13.43 -2.02
N LEU A 256 18.38 -12.23 -2.54
CA LEU A 256 17.87 -10.96 -2.03
C LEU A 256 16.60 -10.60 -2.81
N TYR A 257 15.60 -10.06 -2.12
CA TYR A 257 14.36 -9.61 -2.74
C TYR A 257 14.19 -8.11 -2.54
N ILE A 258 13.80 -7.40 -3.60
CA ILE A 258 13.42 -5.99 -3.57
C ILE A 258 11.94 -5.91 -3.89
N VAL A 259 11.18 -5.23 -3.02
CA VAL A 259 9.75 -5.03 -3.24
C VAL A 259 9.56 -3.96 -4.30
N ARG A 260 8.96 -4.33 -5.42
CA ARG A 260 8.60 -3.39 -6.49
C ARG A 260 7.16 -2.92 -6.38
N ILE A 261 6.25 -3.85 -6.13
CA ILE A 261 4.81 -3.60 -5.99
C ILE A 261 4.31 -4.45 -4.82
N GLY A 262 3.33 -3.92 -4.10
CA GLY A 262 2.66 -4.59 -3.00
C GLY A 262 3.42 -4.51 -1.67
N PHE A 263 2.93 -5.26 -0.69
CA PHE A 263 3.43 -5.29 0.67
C PHE A 263 3.87 -6.69 1.09
N VAL A 264 5.04 -6.77 1.69
CA VAL A 264 5.56 -7.98 2.30
C VAL A 264 5.57 -7.81 3.81
N LYS A 265 4.90 -8.72 4.53
CA LYS A 265 5.02 -8.83 5.99
C LYS A 265 6.15 -9.77 6.37
N VAL A 266 6.97 -9.34 7.33
CA VAL A 266 8.09 -10.12 7.88
C VAL A 266 7.69 -10.66 9.25
N LEU A 267 7.53 -11.97 9.36
CA LEU A 267 7.10 -12.64 10.58
C LEU A 267 8.22 -13.50 11.16
N ARG A 268 8.36 -13.55 12.48
CA ARG A 268 9.23 -14.52 13.15
C ARG A 268 8.40 -15.39 14.07
N ARG A 269 8.69 -16.69 14.05
CA ARG A 269 8.05 -17.67 14.91
C ARG A 269 8.78 -17.69 16.26
N PHE A 270 8.02 -17.49 17.33
CA PHE A 270 8.46 -17.63 18.71
C PHE A 270 7.75 -18.80 19.37
N PRO A 271 8.24 -19.32 20.51
CA PRO A 271 7.42 -20.13 21.40
C PRO A 271 6.17 -19.30 21.72
N GLY A 272 5.02 -19.70 21.17
CA GLY A 272 3.75 -19.00 21.27
C GLY A 272 3.09 -18.57 19.96
N GLY A 273 3.81 -18.51 18.85
CA GLY A 273 3.21 -18.22 17.55
C GLY A 273 4.01 -17.25 16.71
N GLU A 274 3.38 -16.73 15.65
CA GLU A 274 4.02 -15.80 14.72
C GLU A 274 3.81 -14.36 15.19
N MET A 275 4.92 -13.62 15.28
CA MET A 275 4.90 -12.18 15.52
C MET A 275 5.38 -11.45 14.29
N VAL A 276 4.67 -10.40 13.88
CA VAL A 276 5.12 -9.54 12.79
C VAL A 276 6.18 -8.56 13.29
N LEU A 277 7.34 -8.61 12.65
CA LEU A 277 8.49 -7.76 12.92
C LEU A 277 8.39 -6.44 12.16
N SER A 278 8.07 -6.49 10.87
CA SER A 278 8.02 -5.32 9.99
C SER A 278 7.14 -5.55 8.76
N TYR A 279 6.81 -4.44 8.09
CA TYR A 279 6.18 -4.40 6.76
C TYR A 279 7.15 -3.74 5.81
N LEU A 280 7.22 -4.31 4.62
CA LEU A 280 8.09 -3.84 3.55
C LEU A 280 7.21 -3.48 2.37
N SER A 281 7.36 -2.26 1.89
CA SER A 281 6.66 -1.74 0.72
C SER A 281 7.66 -1.49 -0.39
N ARG A 282 7.17 -0.94 -1.52
CA ARG A 282 8.00 -0.55 -2.66
C ARG A 282 9.29 0.15 -2.23
N GLY A 283 10.40 -0.32 -2.78
CA GLY A 283 11.73 0.24 -2.56
C GLY A 283 12.47 -0.34 -1.35
N ASN A 284 11.77 -1.07 -0.46
CA ASN A 284 12.41 -1.84 0.58
C ASN A 284 12.97 -3.16 0.02
N TYR A 285 14.00 -3.68 0.68
CA TYR A 285 14.60 -4.98 0.40
C TYR A 285 14.64 -5.86 1.65
N PHE A 286 14.72 -7.17 1.41
CA PHE A 286 14.83 -8.18 2.45
C PHE A 286 15.53 -9.45 1.99
N GLY A 287 15.95 -10.24 2.98
CA GLY A 287 16.67 -11.49 2.78
C GLY A 287 18.19 -11.34 2.84
N GLU A 288 18.70 -10.12 3.06
CA GLU A 288 20.13 -9.81 3.14
C GLU A 288 20.81 -10.46 4.35
N MET A 289 20.11 -10.58 5.49
CA MET A 289 20.69 -11.11 6.73
C MET A 289 21.19 -12.54 6.55
N GLY A 290 20.41 -13.38 5.86
CA GLY A 290 20.80 -14.74 5.55
C GLY A 290 21.97 -14.82 4.57
N LEU A 291 22.08 -13.87 3.63
CA LEU A 291 23.18 -13.84 2.66
C LEU A 291 24.50 -13.33 3.23
N LEU A 292 24.45 -12.43 4.22
CA LEU A 292 25.61 -11.84 4.89
C LEU A 292 26.10 -12.68 6.08
N GLY A 293 25.19 -13.39 6.76
CA GLY A 293 25.45 -14.09 8.02
C GLY A 293 25.31 -15.61 7.93
N ALA A 294 24.46 -16.18 8.79
CA ALA A 294 24.37 -17.61 9.10
C ALA A 294 23.71 -18.50 8.01
N THR A 295 23.66 -18.02 6.76
CA THR A 295 23.11 -18.71 5.56
C THR A 295 21.65 -19.17 5.63
N ALA A 296 20.98 -19.10 6.79
CA ALA A 296 19.56 -19.37 6.96
C ALA A 296 18.72 -18.09 7.04
N ARG A 297 17.45 -18.16 6.65
CA ARG A 297 16.49 -17.06 6.78
C ARG A 297 16.15 -16.81 8.25
N SER A 298 16.36 -15.58 8.73
CA SER A 298 16.07 -15.18 10.11
C SER A 298 14.57 -15.02 10.43
N ALA A 299 13.73 -14.91 9.40
CA ALA A 299 12.29 -14.69 9.51
C ALA A 299 11.56 -15.26 8.28
N THR A 300 10.25 -15.47 8.40
CA THR A 300 9.32 -15.80 7.31
C THR A 300 8.86 -14.50 6.64
N CYS A 301 8.81 -14.45 5.31
CA CYS A 301 8.25 -13.33 4.57
C CYS A 301 7.00 -13.79 3.80
N ARG A 302 5.88 -13.07 3.96
CA ARG A 302 4.63 -13.32 3.23
C ARG A 302 4.14 -12.06 2.52
N ALA A 303 3.66 -12.21 1.29
CA ALA A 303 2.93 -11.18 0.57
C ALA A 303 1.57 -10.92 1.25
N LEU A 304 1.26 -9.67 1.55
CA LEU A 304 -0.05 -9.27 2.07
C LEU A 304 -1.10 -9.15 0.97
N ASP A 305 -0.67 -8.65 -0.18
CA ASP A 305 -1.47 -8.39 -1.37
C ASP A 305 -0.71 -8.88 -2.62
N HIS A 306 -1.15 -8.45 -3.81
CA HIS A 306 -0.41 -8.73 -5.03
C HIS A 306 0.97 -8.07 -4.98
N VAL A 307 2.00 -8.90 -4.86
CA VAL A 307 3.38 -8.44 -4.70
C VAL A 307 4.19 -8.78 -5.95
N GLU A 308 4.99 -7.82 -6.40
CA GLU A 308 6.04 -8.08 -7.37
C GLU A 308 7.41 -7.78 -6.77
N LEU A 309 8.31 -8.74 -6.90
CA LEU A 309 9.65 -8.71 -6.34
C LEU A 309 10.68 -8.76 -7.45
N VAL A 310 11.77 -8.04 -7.26
CA VAL A 310 13.03 -8.29 -7.98
C VAL A 310 13.84 -9.26 -7.15
N LYS A 311 14.05 -10.48 -7.66
CA LYS A 311 14.88 -11.51 -7.05
C LYS A 311 16.30 -11.41 -7.63
N ILE A 312 17.27 -11.07 -6.78
CA ILE A 312 18.71 -11.10 -7.09
C ILE A 312 19.28 -12.37 -6.46
N ARG A 313 19.86 -13.26 -7.28
CA ARG A 313 20.44 -14.52 -6.79
C ARG A 313 21.65 -14.26 -5.90
N ALA A 314 21.91 -15.18 -4.97
CA ALA A 314 23.03 -15.06 -4.02
C ALA A 314 24.40 -14.88 -4.70
N GLU A 315 24.60 -15.49 -5.86
CA GLU A 315 25.80 -15.36 -6.68
C GLU A 315 25.98 -13.93 -7.23
N ASP A 316 24.95 -13.34 -7.83
CA ASP A 316 24.99 -11.97 -8.33
C ASP A 316 25.08 -10.95 -7.16
N PHE A 317 24.43 -11.25 -6.03
CA PHE A 317 24.55 -10.45 -4.81
C PHE A 317 25.99 -10.44 -4.27
N ARG A 318 26.66 -11.59 -4.21
CA ARG A 318 28.07 -11.65 -3.76
C ARG A 318 28.98 -10.87 -4.69
N LEU A 319 28.80 -11.02 -6.01
CA LEU A 319 29.55 -10.25 -7.01
C LEU A 319 29.36 -8.73 -6.84
N MET A 320 28.14 -8.30 -6.53
CA MET A 320 27.85 -6.90 -6.19
C MET A 320 28.62 -6.44 -4.95
N LEU A 321 28.62 -7.23 -3.87
CA LEU A 321 29.34 -6.86 -2.64
C LEU A 321 30.86 -6.85 -2.78
N GLU A 322 31.41 -7.60 -3.74
CA GLU A 322 32.83 -7.57 -4.08
C GLU A 322 33.20 -6.31 -4.87
N LYS A 323 32.36 -5.93 -5.84
CA LYS A 323 32.59 -4.75 -6.69
C LYS A 323 32.31 -3.42 -5.99
N PHE A 324 31.36 -3.40 -5.04
CA PHE A 324 30.90 -2.17 -4.37
C PHE A 324 30.99 -2.30 -2.84
N PRO A 325 32.18 -2.14 -2.23
CA PRO A 325 32.39 -2.29 -0.79
C PRO A 325 31.57 -1.33 0.09
N GLN A 326 31.15 -0.18 -0.45
CA GLN A 326 30.27 0.76 0.24
C GLN A 326 28.85 0.21 0.44
N ILE A 327 28.32 -0.51 -0.55
CA ILE A 327 27.03 -1.19 -0.48
C ILE A 327 27.08 -2.30 0.59
N ARG A 328 28.18 -3.06 0.61
CA ARG A 328 28.45 -4.07 1.65
C ARG A 328 28.36 -3.47 3.06
N ARG A 329 29.07 -2.38 3.34
CA ARG A 329 29.05 -1.72 4.66
C ARG A 329 27.65 -1.25 5.07
N SER A 330 26.90 -0.68 4.12
CA SER A 330 25.52 -0.24 4.36
C SER A 330 24.59 -1.40 4.72
N LEU A 331 24.72 -2.52 3.99
CA LEU A 331 23.96 -3.74 4.23
C LEU A 331 24.31 -4.41 5.54
N GLU A 332 25.60 -4.53 5.88
CA GLU A 332 26.07 -5.09 7.15
C GLU A 332 25.54 -4.28 8.35
N LYS A 333 25.58 -2.95 8.26
CA LYS A 333 25.01 -2.07 9.29
C LYS A 333 23.51 -2.32 9.47
N THR A 334 22.74 -2.33 8.37
CA THR A 334 21.30 -2.55 8.40
C THR A 334 20.95 -3.94 8.95
N ALA A 335 21.71 -4.97 8.58
CA ALA A 335 21.52 -6.33 9.07
C ALA A 335 21.77 -6.43 10.58
N ALA A 336 22.80 -5.75 11.09
CA ALA A 336 23.09 -5.71 12.53
C ALA A 336 21.96 -5.03 13.33
N GLU A 337 21.45 -3.89 12.85
CA GLU A 337 20.31 -3.19 13.47
C GLU A 337 19.05 -4.06 13.52
N ARG A 338 18.77 -4.80 12.43
CA ARG A 338 17.65 -5.75 12.36
C ARG A 338 17.82 -6.92 13.33
N GLU A 339 19.01 -7.49 13.45
CA GLU A 339 19.28 -8.60 14.38
C GLU A 339 19.11 -8.18 15.85
N GLU A 340 19.59 -7.00 16.21
CA GLU A 340 19.44 -6.45 17.56
C GLU A 340 17.95 -6.19 17.89
N ALA A 341 17.19 -5.62 16.93
CA ALA A 341 15.75 -5.43 17.08
C ALA A 341 15.00 -6.75 17.27
N ASN A 342 15.35 -7.79 16.50
CA ASN A 342 14.76 -9.11 16.61
C ASN A 342 15.03 -9.76 17.98
N SER A 343 16.27 -9.67 18.46
CA SER A 343 16.70 -10.23 19.75
C SER A 343 15.98 -9.57 20.94
N ARG A 344 15.74 -8.24 20.87
CA ARG A 344 14.97 -7.51 21.89
C ARG A 344 13.51 -7.96 21.98
N LEU A 345 12.88 -8.26 20.84
CA LEU A 345 11.49 -8.74 20.80
C LEU A 345 11.37 -10.17 21.36
N GLU A 346 12.37 -11.01 21.12
CA GLU A 346 12.44 -12.39 21.61
C GLU A 346 12.50 -12.45 23.14
N SER A 347 13.40 -11.68 23.76
CA SER A 347 13.55 -11.65 25.23
C SER A 347 12.30 -11.11 25.94
N THR A 348 11.58 -10.17 25.31
CA THR A 348 10.34 -9.61 25.85
C THR A 348 9.21 -10.64 25.85
N SER A 349 9.10 -11.46 24.79
CA SER A 349 7.98 -12.39 24.60
C SER A 349 8.00 -13.61 25.52
N ALA A 350 9.19 -14.02 26.00
CA ALA A 350 9.37 -15.21 26.83
C ALA A 350 8.89 -15.08 28.30
N SER A 351 8.48 -13.89 28.74
CA SER A 351 8.24 -13.57 30.17
C SER A 351 6.78 -13.57 30.62
N VAL A 352 5.81 -13.84 29.73
CA VAL A 352 4.36 -13.78 30.02
C VAL A 352 3.73 -15.17 29.83
N SER A 353 2.76 -15.52 30.69
CA SER A 353 1.89 -16.70 30.49
C SER A 353 1.17 -16.60 29.13
N LEU A 354 1.71 -17.36 28.19
CA LEU A 354 1.48 -17.30 26.76
C LEU A 354 0.02 -17.63 26.39
N ASP A 355 -0.58 -18.60 27.07
CA ASP A 355 -1.91 -19.13 26.71
C ASP A 355 -3.04 -18.10 26.80
N SER A 356 -3.00 -17.19 27.79
CA SER A 356 -4.03 -16.15 27.90
C SER A 356 -3.89 -15.05 26.83
N PHE A 357 -2.68 -14.84 26.34
CA PHE A 357 -2.33 -13.77 25.40
C PHE A 357 -2.55 -14.19 23.94
N LEU A 358 -2.34 -15.47 23.64
CA LEU A 358 -2.55 -16.09 22.33
C LEU A 358 -4.01 -16.32 21.99
N GLY A 359 -4.82 -16.81 22.94
CA GLY A 359 -6.24 -17.08 22.70
C GLY A 359 -7.09 -15.84 22.42
N GLN A 360 -6.58 -14.63 22.73
CA GLN A 360 -7.33 -13.37 22.69
C GLN A 360 -6.85 -12.40 21.59
N GLY A 361 -5.88 -12.81 20.76
CA GLY A 361 -5.38 -12.02 19.63
C GLY A 361 -4.75 -10.68 20.05
N LEU A 362 -4.23 -10.56 21.27
CA LEU A 362 -3.61 -9.35 21.81
C LEU A 362 -2.16 -9.17 21.34
N MET A 363 -1.52 -10.25 20.85
CA MET A 363 -0.15 -10.25 20.29
C MET A 363 0.07 -9.24 19.17
N GLN A 364 -0.96 -9.03 18.34
CA GLN A 364 -0.86 -8.10 17.23
C GLN A 364 -1.15 -6.66 17.67
N ALA A 365 -1.75 -6.41 18.83
CA ALA A 365 -2.08 -5.05 19.23
C ALA A 365 -0.79 -4.25 19.55
N ARG A 366 -0.70 -3.01 19.04
CA ARG A 366 0.31 -2.06 19.52
C ARG A 366 -0.26 -1.17 20.61
N SER A 367 -1.56 -0.86 20.56
CA SER A 367 -2.20 0.05 21.51
C SER A 367 -3.58 -0.46 21.88
N LEU A 368 -3.82 -0.73 23.16
CA LEU A 368 -5.15 -1.09 23.66
C LEU A 368 -5.74 0.07 24.45
N LEU A 369 -7.02 0.37 24.21
CA LEU A 369 -7.80 1.16 25.14
C LEU A 369 -8.28 0.24 26.26
N VAL A 370 -7.82 0.50 27.47
CA VAL A 370 -8.17 -0.27 28.65
C VAL A 370 -8.93 0.62 29.61
N LEU A 371 -10.05 0.12 30.14
CA LEU A 371 -10.86 0.76 31.16
C LEU A 371 -10.72 0.00 32.48
N ASP A 372 -10.31 0.70 33.53
CA ASP A 372 -10.28 0.23 34.92
C ASP A 372 -11.71 0.25 35.49
N LEU A 373 -12.31 -0.92 35.64
CA LEU A 373 -13.71 -1.05 36.04
C LEU A 373 -13.95 -0.68 37.51
N ASP A 374 -12.92 -0.68 38.36
CA ASP A 374 -13.04 -0.24 39.75
C ASP A 374 -13.16 1.29 39.87
N ARG A 375 -12.67 2.02 38.87
CA ARG A 375 -12.72 3.48 38.81
C ARG A 375 -13.77 4.02 37.85
N CYS A 376 -14.11 3.24 36.83
CA CYS A 376 -15.02 3.67 35.78
C CYS A 376 -16.46 3.76 36.32
N THR A 377 -16.96 4.98 36.45
CA THR A 377 -18.36 5.26 36.84
C THR A 377 -19.35 5.17 35.68
N ARG A 378 -18.87 4.85 34.47
CA ARG A 378 -19.65 4.81 33.22
C ARG A 378 -20.33 6.12 32.83
N CYS A 379 -19.82 7.27 33.26
CA CYS A 379 -20.33 8.63 32.92
C CYS A 379 -20.39 9.01 31.43
N ASP A 380 -19.82 8.20 30.53
CA ASP A 380 -19.81 8.37 29.06
C ASP A 380 -18.95 9.51 28.50
N ASP A 381 -18.19 10.22 29.33
CA ASP A 381 -17.33 11.32 28.87
C ASP A 381 -16.25 10.88 27.88
N CYS A 382 -15.74 9.65 27.99
CA CYS A 382 -14.81 9.09 27.01
C CYS A 382 -15.44 8.90 25.62
N VAL A 383 -16.71 8.50 25.56
CA VAL A 383 -17.46 8.30 24.30
C VAL A 383 -17.83 9.66 23.70
N ARG A 384 -18.37 10.57 24.51
CA ARG A 384 -18.74 11.92 24.07
C ARG A 384 -17.55 12.67 23.51
N ALA A 385 -16.45 12.73 24.26
CA ALA A 385 -15.24 13.43 23.81
C ALA A 385 -14.67 12.83 22.50
N CYS A 386 -14.80 11.52 22.30
CA CYS A 386 -14.41 10.89 21.03
C CYS A 386 -15.32 11.33 19.88
N ALA A 387 -16.65 11.30 20.07
CA ALA A 387 -17.59 11.77 19.07
C ALA A 387 -17.40 13.26 18.76
N ASP A 388 -17.25 14.12 19.77
CA ASP A 388 -17.05 15.57 19.61
C ASP A 388 -15.77 15.89 18.83
N THR A 389 -14.73 15.08 18.98
CA THR A 389 -13.47 15.19 18.23
C THR A 389 -13.59 14.72 16.78
N HIS A 390 -14.62 13.92 16.46
CA HIS A 390 -14.76 13.23 15.18
C HIS A 390 -16.16 13.40 14.58
N ASP A 391 -16.62 14.65 14.52
CA ASP A 391 -17.84 15.04 13.80
C ASP A 391 -19.10 14.26 14.24
N GLY A 392 -19.20 13.98 15.53
CA GLY A 392 -20.30 13.22 16.15
C GLY A 392 -20.17 11.71 16.05
N ILE A 393 -19.10 11.17 15.44
CA ILE A 393 -18.89 9.74 15.26
C ILE A 393 -17.89 9.21 16.30
N THR A 394 -18.39 8.44 17.27
CA THR A 394 -17.50 7.74 18.21
C THR A 394 -16.75 6.60 17.53
N ARG A 395 -15.44 6.53 17.76
CA ARG A 395 -14.54 5.48 17.26
C ARG A 395 -14.16 4.46 18.35
N LEU A 396 -14.90 4.46 19.45
CA LEU A 396 -14.75 3.52 20.56
C LEU A 396 -16.11 3.00 21.02
N VAL A 397 -16.11 1.74 21.44
CA VAL A 397 -17.25 1.07 22.07
C VAL A 397 -16.76 0.49 23.38
N ARG A 398 -17.47 0.76 24.49
CA ARG A 398 -17.13 0.28 25.85
C ARG A 398 -17.56 -1.17 26.07
N GLU A 399 -17.30 -2.00 25.09
CA GLU A 399 -17.49 -3.45 25.11
C GLU A 399 -16.18 -4.11 24.69
N GLY A 400 -16.00 -5.39 24.99
CA GLY A 400 -14.80 -6.11 24.60
C GLY A 400 -14.33 -7.07 25.69
N LEU A 401 -13.05 -7.43 25.61
CA LEU A 401 -12.47 -8.47 26.45
C LEU A 401 -12.31 -7.97 27.89
N ARG A 402 -12.79 -8.75 28.85
CA ARG A 402 -12.57 -8.50 30.27
C ARG A 402 -11.45 -9.37 30.79
N TYR A 403 -10.54 -8.77 31.53
CA TYR A 403 -9.46 -9.45 32.22
C TYR A 403 -9.29 -8.83 33.59
N ASP A 404 -9.56 -9.60 34.64
CA ASP A 404 -9.59 -9.10 36.02
C ASP A 404 -10.51 -7.85 36.12
N ARG A 405 -10.04 -6.75 36.72
CA ARG A 405 -10.75 -5.46 36.80
C ARG A 405 -10.66 -4.61 35.54
N PHE A 406 -10.06 -5.10 34.45
CA PHE A 406 -9.87 -4.35 33.22
C PHE A 406 -10.80 -4.78 32.11
N LEU A 407 -11.31 -3.79 31.37
CA LEU A 407 -12.01 -3.97 30.10
C LEU A 407 -11.13 -3.43 28.96
N VAL A 408 -10.74 -4.31 28.05
CA VAL A 408 -10.13 -3.93 26.77
C VAL A 408 -11.26 -3.51 25.83
N ALA A 409 -11.44 -2.20 25.68
CA ALA A 409 -12.52 -1.63 24.88
C ALA A 409 -12.28 -1.84 23.38
N THR A 410 -13.38 -2.14 22.66
CA THR A 410 -13.45 -2.23 21.20
C THR A 410 -13.13 -0.85 20.62
N SER A 411 -11.89 -0.72 20.21
CA SER A 411 -11.33 0.42 19.51
C SER A 411 -10.11 -0.08 18.74
N CYS A 412 -9.73 0.62 17.67
CA CYS A 412 -8.57 0.22 16.86
C CYS A 412 -7.35 -0.09 17.75
N ARG A 413 -6.75 -1.25 17.49
CA ARG A 413 -5.61 -1.77 18.25
C ARG A 413 -4.26 -1.34 17.68
N GLN A 414 -4.28 -0.58 16.57
CA GLN A 414 -3.10 -0.24 15.76
C GLN A 414 -2.22 -1.46 15.48
N CYS A 415 -2.86 -2.52 15.00
CA CYS A 415 -2.27 -3.85 14.94
C CYS A 415 -0.93 -3.83 14.21
N ARG A 416 0.09 -4.53 14.72
CA ARG A 416 1.29 -4.91 14.00
C ARG A 416 0.86 -5.44 12.64
N ASP A 417 -0.07 -6.40 12.58
CA ASP A 417 -0.76 -6.87 11.36
C ASP A 417 -2.11 -6.21 11.05
N PRO A 418 -2.16 -5.15 10.22
CA PRO A 418 -3.40 -4.47 9.87
C PRO A 418 -4.10 -5.20 8.72
N LEU A 419 -4.76 -6.31 9.04
CA LEU A 419 -5.57 -7.07 8.06
C LEU A 419 -6.60 -6.19 7.35
N CYS A 420 -7.03 -5.11 7.99
CA CYS A 420 -7.95 -4.14 7.41
C CYS A 420 -7.42 -3.35 6.22
N MET A 421 -6.10 -3.23 6.05
CA MET A 421 -5.50 -2.58 4.88
C MET A 421 -5.53 -3.46 3.64
N ILE A 422 -5.60 -4.79 3.83
CA ILE A 422 -5.46 -5.78 2.77
C ILE A 422 -6.67 -5.73 1.83
N GLY A 423 -6.45 -5.49 0.55
CA GLY A 423 -7.53 -5.54 -0.45
C GLY A 423 -8.44 -4.31 -0.45
N CYS A 424 -8.05 -3.19 0.17
CA CYS A 424 -8.75 -1.92 -0.04
C CYS A 424 -8.67 -1.53 -1.53
N PRO A 425 -9.79 -1.50 -2.27
CA PRO A 425 -9.76 -1.36 -3.73
C PRO A 425 -9.32 0.03 -4.21
N VAL A 426 -9.29 1.01 -3.30
CA VAL A 426 -8.94 2.42 -3.58
C VAL A 426 -7.78 2.92 -2.72
N GLY A 427 -7.13 2.05 -1.94
CA GLY A 427 -6.01 2.43 -1.08
C GLY A 427 -6.33 3.54 -0.06
N SER A 428 -7.59 3.65 0.40
CA SER A 428 -8.00 4.71 1.35
C SER A 428 -7.56 4.48 2.78
N ILE A 429 -7.02 3.30 3.09
CA ILE A 429 -6.57 2.94 4.45
C ILE A 429 -5.05 3.04 4.47
N ARG A 430 -4.53 3.99 5.24
CA ARG A 430 -3.10 4.30 5.34
C ARG A 430 -2.55 4.00 6.72
N ARG A 431 -1.22 3.90 6.79
CA ARG A 431 -0.49 3.71 8.04
C ARG A 431 0.57 4.78 8.20
N LYS A 432 0.57 5.49 9.32
CA LYS A 432 1.63 6.46 9.67
C LYS A 432 2.94 5.74 10.01
N GLU A 433 4.07 6.44 10.00
CA GLU A 433 5.37 5.91 10.47
C GLU A 433 5.30 5.44 11.93
N SER A 434 4.49 6.11 12.74
CA SER A 434 4.16 5.76 14.12
C SER A 434 3.18 4.58 14.26
N PHE A 435 2.81 3.94 13.14
CA PHE A 435 2.01 2.74 12.98
C PHE A 435 0.49 2.88 13.16
N GLU A 436 -0.05 4.10 13.28
CA GLU A 436 -1.50 4.33 13.33
C GLU A 436 -2.17 4.15 11.97
N ILE A 437 -3.34 3.54 11.99
CA ILE A 437 -4.23 3.36 10.84
C ILE A 437 -5.12 4.60 10.68
N VAL A 438 -5.14 5.13 9.47
CA VAL A 438 -5.95 6.28 9.06
C VAL A 438 -6.81 5.87 7.87
N ILE A 439 -8.08 6.30 7.85
CA ILE A 439 -8.97 6.09 6.72
C ILE A 439 -9.31 7.44 6.09
N GLU A 440 -8.87 7.60 4.85
CA GLU A 440 -8.92 8.84 4.09
C GLU A 440 -10.30 9.10 3.48
N ASP A 441 -10.54 10.33 3.06
CA ASP A 441 -11.84 10.81 2.58
C ASP A 441 -12.29 10.18 1.26
N TRP A 442 -11.36 9.69 0.43
CA TRP A 442 -11.69 8.97 -0.81
C TRP A 442 -12.11 7.50 -0.58
N CYS A 443 -12.45 7.12 0.66
CA CYS A 443 -13.07 5.84 0.96
C CYS A 443 -14.41 5.67 0.22
N ILE A 444 -14.55 4.57 -0.53
CA ILE A 444 -15.76 4.28 -1.31
C ILE A 444 -16.82 3.45 -0.57
N GLY A 445 -16.59 3.11 0.70
CA GLY A 445 -17.61 2.42 1.50
C GLY A 445 -17.81 0.93 1.26
N CYS A 446 -16.90 0.24 0.56
CA CYS A 446 -17.11 -1.17 0.21
C CYS A 446 -17.19 -2.16 1.41
N GLY A 447 -16.75 -1.73 2.60
CA GLY A 447 -16.85 -2.49 3.85
C GLY A 447 -15.92 -3.71 3.97
N LEU A 448 -15.01 -3.94 3.02
CA LEU A 448 -14.09 -5.11 3.08
C LEU A 448 -13.21 -5.07 4.33
N CYS A 449 -12.67 -3.89 4.65
CA CYS A 449 -11.84 -3.66 5.83
C CYS A 449 -12.56 -3.93 7.16
N ALA A 450 -13.86 -3.62 7.23
CA ALA A 450 -14.71 -3.93 8.38
C ALA A 450 -14.87 -5.45 8.56
N LYS A 451 -15.09 -6.19 7.46
CA LYS A 451 -15.18 -7.66 7.46
C LYS A 451 -13.85 -8.34 7.81
N GLN A 452 -12.73 -7.77 7.39
CA GLN A 452 -11.40 -8.31 7.64
C GLN A 452 -10.86 -8.00 9.04
N CYS A 453 -11.41 -7.00 9.73
CA CYS A 453 -10.97 -6.69 11.08
C CYS A 453 -11.39 -7.83 12.02
N PRO A 454 -10.46 -8.67 12.52
CA PRO A 454 -10.83 -9.82 13.35
C PRO A 454 -11.35 -9.40 14.73
N TYR A 455 -11.22 -8.11 15.04
CA TYR A 455 -11.59 -7.51 16.32
C TYR A 455 -12.83 -6.62 16.20
N GLY A 456 -13.41 -6.44 15.00
CA GLY A 456 -14.58 -5.59 14.79
C GLY A 456 -14.35 -4.11 15.10
N ASN A 457 -13.13 -3.60 14.92
CA ASN A 457 -12.76 -2.23 15.29
C ASN A 457 -12.87 -1.21 14.14
N ILE A 458 -13.43 -1.61 13.00
CA ILE A 458 -13.72 -0.72 11.88
C ILE A 458 -15.24 -0.67 11.71
N ASN A 459 -15.78 0.53 11.78
CA ASN A 459 -17.21 0.79 11.72
C ASN A 459 -17.56 1.55 10.45
N MET A 460 -18.66 1.17 9.80
CA MET A 460 -19.19 1.88 8.64
C MET A 460 -20.18 2.93 9.12
N HIS A 461 -20.02 4.17 8.68
CA HIS A 461 -20.91 5.27 9.02
C HIS A 461 -21.40 5.99 7.76
N PRO A 462 -22.67 6.42 7.72
CA PRO A 462 -23.17 7.26 6.65
C PRO A 462 -22.53 8.65 6.72
N PHE A 463 -22.22 9.23 5.57
CA PHE A 463 -21.74 10.60 5.41
C PHE A 463 -22.38 11.24 4.17
N GLU A 464 -22.65 12.54 4.25
CA GLU A 464 -23.24 13.29 3.14
C GLU A 464 -22.16 13.84 2.21
N VAL A 465 -22.27 13.54 0.92
CA VAL A 465 -21.43 14.08 -0.15
C VAL A 465 -22.28 14.89 -1.10
N ARG A 466 -21.80 16.05 -1.52
CA ARG A 466 -22.42 16.81 -2.61
C ARG A 466 -21.84 16.36 -3.93
N GLU A 467 -22.69 15.79 -4.78
CA GLU A 467 -22.33 15.34 -6.13
C GLU A 467 -23.07 16.17 -7.17
N GLU A 468 -22.56 16.25 -8.40
CA GLU A 468 -23.29 16.90 -9.49
C GLU A 468 -24.63 16.20 -9.73
N ASP A 469 -25.69 16.99 -9.87
CA ASP A 469 -27.04 16.51 -10.11
C ASP A 469 -27.13 16.00 -11.56
N PRO A 470 -27.34 14.69 -11.77
CA PRO A 470 -27.44 14.13 -13.12
C PRO A 470 -28.64 14.67 -13.90
N GLU A 471 -29.65 15.25 -13.22
CA GLU A 471 -30.84 15.84 -13.84
C GLU A 471 -30.69 17.35 -14.09
N ARG A 472 -29.72 18.02 -13.45
CA ARG A 472 -29.47 19.46 -13.58
C ARG A 472 -27.98 19.76 -13.67
N ALA A 473 -27.51 19.98 -14.89
CA ALA A 473 -26.15 20.45 -15.16
C ALA A 473 -25.83 21.73 -14.36
N GLY A 474 -24.78 21.69 -13.53
CA GLY A 474 -24.34 22.79 -12.67
C GLY A 474 -25.01 22.86 -11.29
N ALA A 475 -25.96 21.99 -10.97
CA ALA A 475 -26.50 21.83 -9.63
C ALA A 475 -25.80 20.68 -8.88
N THR A 476 -25.74 20.75 -7.55
CA THR A 476 -25.22 19.66 -6.71
C THR A 476 -26.34 19.07 -5.85
N LYS A 477 -26.42 17.74 -5.77
CA LYS A 477 -27.33 16.98 -4.92
C LYS A 477 -26.58 16.35 -3.75
N ALA A 478 -27.19 16.36 -2.56
CA ALA A 478 -26.66 15.65 -1.40
C ALA A 478 -26.97 14.15 -1.53
N VAL A 479 -25.93 13.32 -1.49
CA VAL A 479 -25.99 11.85 -1.58
C VAL A 479 -25.35 11.28 -0.32
N VAL A 480 -26.00 10.31 0.31
CA VAL A 480 -25.45 9.60 1.48
C VAL A 480 -24.56 8.46 0.98
N LYS A 481 -23.30 8.47 1.37
CA LYS A 481 -22.35 7.37 1.15
C LYS A 481 -21.94 6.75 2.48
N GLU A 482 -21.36 5.54 2.46
CA GLU A 482 -20.82 4.89 3.67
C GLU A 482 -19.30 5.03 3.74
N LYS A 483 -18.75 5.48 4.86
CA LYS A 483 -17.30 5.61 5.08
C LYS A 483 -16.89 4.69 6.22
N ALA A 484 -15.80 3.97 6.02
CA ALA A 484 -15.17 3.23 7.09
C ALA A 484 -14.47 4.21 8.05
N THR A 485 -14.65 4.00 9.34
CA THR A 485 -14.00 4.79 10.40
C THR A 485 -13.24 3.88 11.35
N THR A 486 -12.17 4.41 11.92
CA THR A 486 -11.32 3.69 12.88
C THR A 486 -10.69 4.69 13.83
N CYS A 487 -10.40 4.27 15.06
CA CYS A 487 -9.67 5.12 16.00
C CYS A 487 -8.27 5.44 15.45
N ASP A 488 -7.92 6.72 15.39
CA ASP A 488 -6.67 7.29 14.89
C ASP A 488 -5.74 7.75 16.04
N LEU A 489 -6.04 7.31 17.26
CA LEU A 489 -5.42 7.73 18.52
C LEU A 489 -5.45 9.26 18.78
N CYS A 490 -6.28 10.02 18.07
CA CYS A 490 -6.29 11.48 18.12
C CYS A 490 -4.86 12.05 18.00
N THR A 491 -4.06 11.55 17.06
CA THR A 491 -2.63 11.89 16.90
C THR A 491 -2.33 13.39 16.74
N ASP A 492 -3.33 14.21 16.41
CA ASP A 492 -3.20 15.67 16.35
C ASP A 492 -3.33 16.35 17.73
N GLN A 493 -3.53 15.56 18.80
CA GLN A 493 -3.63 16.01 20.19
C GLN A 493 -2.52 15.37 21.05
N ARG A 494 -2.22 16.00 22.20
CA ARG A 494 -1.21 15.50 23.15
C ARG A 494 -1.58 14.12 23.73
N GLU A 495 -2.86 13.89 23.93
CA GLU A 495 -3.40 12.66 24.49
C GLU A 495 -4.75 12.36 23.83
N PRO A 496 -5.12 11.08 23.61
CA PRO A 496 -6.42 10.74 23.03
C PRO A 496 -7.58 11.33 23.82
N ALA A 497 -8.54 11.94 23.13
CA ALA A 497 -9.69 12.60 23.76
C ALA A 497 -10.43 11.70 24.77
N CYS A 498 -10.55 10.41 24.46
CA CYS A 498 -11.22 9.44 25.34
C CYS A 498 -10.47 9.12 26.64
N VAL A 499 -9.15 9.34 26.67
CA VAL A 499 -8.31 9.21 27.86
C VAL A 499 -8.31 10.52 28.64
N ALA A 500 -8.06 11.63 27.93
CA ALA A 500 -7.99 12.97 28.52
C ALA A 500 -9.30 13.41 29.17
N SER A 501 -10.45 13.00 28.64
CA SER A 501 -11.76 13.39 29.17
C SER A 501 -12.21 12.57 30.38
N CYS A 502 -11.49 11.52 30.78
CA CYS A 502 -11.94 10.64 31.86
C CYS A 502 -11.72 11.28 33.24
N PRO A 503 -12.78 11.70 33.97
CA PRO A 503 -12.61 12.42 35.24
C PRO A 503 -12.16 11.53 36.40
N HIS A 504 -12.17 10.21 36.21
CA HIS A 504 -11.81 9.20 37.21
C HIS A 504 -10.46 8.53 36.92
N GLU A 505 -9.72 9.02 35.90
CA GLU A 505 -8.47 8.43 35.41
C GLU A 505 -8.61 6.91 35.13
N ALA A 506 -9.77 6.49 34.66
CA ALA A 506 -10.10 5.07 34.47
C ALA A 506 -9.77 4.56 33.06
N ALA A 507 -9.58 5.43 32.07
CA ALA A 507 -9.30 5.06 30.68
C ALA A 507 -7.83 5.28 30.33
N TRP A 508 -7.17 4.29 29.73
CA TRP A 508 -5.75 4.36 29.34
C TRP A 508 -5.48 3.76 27.97
N ARG A 509 -4.51 4.32 27.23
CA ARG A 509 -3.90 3.67 26.07
C ARG A 509 -2.60 3.01 26.48
N VAL A 510 -2.55 1.68 26.38
CA VAL A 510 -1.40 0.89 26.85
C VAL A 510 -0.77 0.09 25.72
N GLU A 511 0.54 -0.15 25.81
CA GLU A 511 1.19 -1.19 25.01
C GLU A 511 0.91 -2.55 25.69
N PRO A 512 0.38 -3.56 24.96
CA PRO A 512 -0.13 -4.77 25.58
C PRO A 512 0.92 -5.57 26.36
N LEU A 513 2.08 -5.84 25.77
CA LEU A 513 3.07 -6.74 26.38
C LEU A 513 3.53 -6.19 27.73
N SER A 514 3.95 -4.91 27.75
CA SER A 514 4.39 -4.23 28.96
C SER A 514 3.29 -4.11 30.01
N PHE A 515 2.04 -3.86 29.60
CA PHE A 515 0.91 -3.77 30.52
C PHE A 515 0.64 -5.11 31.23
N PHE A 516 0.46 -6.18 30.45
CA PHE A 516 0.14 -7.50 31.02
C PHE A 516 1.33 -8.11 31.77
N GLN A 517 2.59 -7.86 31.36
CA GLN A 517 3.78 -8.23 32.14
C GLN A 517 3.81 -7.61 33.53
N ARG A 518 3.49 -6.32 33.64
CA ARG A 518 3.46 -5.63 34.94
C ARG A 518 2.30 -6.11 35.79
N LEU A 519 1.14 -6.33 35.18
CA LEU A 519 -0.05 -6.83 35.84
C LEU A 519 0.17 -8.24 36.41
N SER A 520 0.72 -9.16 35.63
CA SER A 520 1.08 -10.52 36.10
C SER A 520 2.16 -10.51 37.19
N ALA A 521 3.02 -9.49 37.21
CA ALA A 521 4.06 -9.31 38.22
C ALA A 521 3.58 -8.55 39.48
N GLY A 522 2.30 -8.18 39.58
CA GLY A 522 1.75 -7.41 40.71
C GLY A 522 2.33 -6.00 40.87
N ARG A 523 2.92 -5.43 39.82
CA ARG A 523 3.56 -4.11 39.82
C ARG A 523 2.57 -3.00 39.50
N ASP A 524 2.87 -1.77 39.92
CA ASP A 524 2.03 -0.61 39.59
C ASP A 524 1.95 -0.39 38.07
N ILE A 525 0.73 -0.46 37.56
CA ILE A 525 0.37 -0.31 36.15
C ILE A 525 0.25 1.15 35.71
N ARG A 526 0.18 2.11 36.65
CA ARG A 526 0.03 3.55 36.36
C ARG A 526 1.18 4.12 35.54
N GLU A 527 2.40 3.60 35.72
CA GLU A 527 3.57 4.00 34.93
C GLU A 527 3.55 3.45 33.49
N ALA A 528 3.02 2.24 33.27
CA ALA A 528 2.90 1.67 31.92
C ALA A 528 1.85 2.40 31.07
N ALA A 529 0.80 2.92 31.71
CA ALA A 529 -0.20 3.76 31.07
C ALA A 529 0.35 5.13 30.62
N ARG A 530 1.35 5.67 31.34
CA ARG A 530 1.96 6.98 31.03
C ARG A 530 3.09 6.93 29.99
N ALA A 531 3.55 5.73 29.63
CA ALA A 531 4.75 5.56 28.81
C ALA A 531 4.56 5.89 27.31
N ARG A 532 3.32 6.05 26.81
CA ARG A 532 3.05 6.48 25.42
C ARG A 532 2.62 7.94 25.28
N THR A 533 2.14 8.59 26.34
CA THR A 533 1.69 9.99 26.30
C THR A 533 2.84 11.00 26.20
N ARG A 534 4.10 10.54 26.21
CA ARG A 534 5.31 11.39 26.20
C ARG A 534 6.28 11.16 25.04
N ALA A 535 6.01 10.21 24.13
CA ALA A 535 6.86 10.02 22.96
C ALA A 535 6.38 10.91 21.81
N SER A 536 6.72 12.20 21.92
CA SER A 536 6.66 13.21 20.85
C SER A 536 7.86 13.08 19.92
#